data_AF-A0A7V3K9M7-F1
#
_entry.id   AF-A0A7V3K9M7-F1
#
_cell.length_a   1.000
_cell.length_b   1.000
_cell.length_c   1.000
_cell.angle_alpha   90.00
_cell.angle_beta   90.00
_cell.angle_gamma   90.00
#
_symmetry.space_group_name_H-M   'P 1'
#
loop_
_entity.id
_entity.type
_entity.pdbx_description
1 polymer ?
#
loop_
_entity_poly.entity_id
_entity_poly.type
_entity_poly.pdbx_seq_one_letter_code
_entity_poly.pdbx_strand_id
1 'polypeptide(L)' 'MTRKLRGVKGKDAVKAFLKAGGELRHGKGDHINIKMPNGMIVTIPGTGELRIGLLQAAIKTVS' A
#
# COMPACT_ATOMS: atom_id res chain seq x y z
N MET A 1 -16.56 13.45 9.96
CA MET A 1 -15.49 13.01 10.88
C MET A 1 -14.45 12.21 10.11
N THR A 2 -13.34 12.81 9.70
CA THR A 2 -12.30 12.15 8.90
C THR A 2 -11.47 11.25 9.82
N ARG A 3 -11.70 9.93 9.78
CA ARG A 3 -10.81 8.95 10.45
C ARG A 3 -9.42 9.09 9.83
N LYS A 4 -8.52 9.83 10.49
CA LYS A 4 -7.12 9.88 10.11
C LYS A 4 -6.54 8.49 10.40
N LEU A 5 -6.24 7.74 9.34
CA LEU A 5 -5.36 6.56 9.44
C LEU A 5 -4.09 7.03 10.14
N ARG A 6 -3.68 6.41 11.26
CA ARG A 6 -2.40 6.65 11.95
C ARG A 6 -1.76 5.31 12.26
N GLY A 7 -0.43 5.21 12.16
CA GLY A 7 0.32 4.01 12.54
C GLY A 7 0.09 2.77 11.67
N VAL A 8 -0.16 2.93 10.37
CA VAL A 8 -0.37 1.78 9.48
C VAL A 8 0.97 1.06 9.28
N LYS A 9 1.07 -0.17 9.80
CA LYS A 9 2.23 -1.03 9.56
C LYS A 9 2.25 -1.47 8.10
N GLY A 10 3.44 -1.56 7.50
CA GLY A 10 3.61 -2.01 6.12
C GLY A 10 2.90 -3.33 5.82
N LYS A 11 2.96 -4.30 6.75
CA LYS A 11 2.25 -5.59 6.65
C LYS A 11 0.73 -5.47 6.52
N ASP A 12 0.12 -4.54 7.25
CA ASP A 12 -1.33 -4.33 7.21
C ASP A 12 -1.75 -3.65 5.90
N ALA A 13 -0.92 -2.72 5.41
CA ALA A 13 -1.11 -2.13 4.08
C ALA A 13 -1.02 -3.19 2.98
N VAL A 14 0.00 -4.06 3.01
CA VAL A 14 0.14 -5.16 2.04
C VAL A 14 -1.10 -6.04 2.00
N LYS A 15 -1.62 -6.46 3.17
CA LYS A 15 -2.85 -7.24 3.26
C LYS A 15 -4.05 -6.50 2.66
N ALA A 16 -4.16 -5.19 2.88
CA ALA A 16 -5.26 -4.40 2.34
C ALA A 16 -5.21 -4.33 0.80
N PHE A 17 -4.04 -4.09 0.23
CA PHE A 17 -3.88 -4.06 -1.23
C PHE A 17 -4.09 -5.42 -1.88
N LEU A 18 -3.65 -6.51 -1.24
CA LEU A 18 -3.95 -7.87 -1.69
C LEU A 18 -5.47 -8.15 -1.69
N LYS A 19 -6.19 -7.75 -0.63
CA LYS A 19 -7.65 -7.86 -0.57
C LYS A 19 -8.36 -7.03 -1.65
N ALA A 20 -7.77 -5.93 -2.08
CA ALA A 20 -8.27 -5.08 -3.15
C ALA A 20 -7.93 -5.61 -4.56
N GLY A 21 -7.38 -6.83 -4.68
CA GLY A 21 -7.03 -7.45 -5.96
C GLY A 21 -5.60 -7.15 -6.43
N GLY A 22 -4.75 -6.56 -5.58
CA GLY A 22 -3.35 -6.38 -5.89
C GLY A 22 -2.56 -7.69 -5.85
N GLU A 23 -1.59 -7.83 -6.74
CA GLU A 23 -0.66 -8.96 -6.80
C GLU A 23 0.70 -8.60 -6.22
N LEU A 24 1.25 -9.44 -5.35
CA LEU A 24 2.62 -9.27 -4.86
C LEU A 24 3.63 -9.38 -6.00
N ARG A 25 4.59 -8.46 -5.99
CA ARG A 25 5.77 -8.46 -6.84
C ARG A 25 6.99 -8.35 -5.94
N HIS A 26 8.04 -9.10 -6.28
CA HIS A 26 9.30 -9.01 -5.58
C HIS A 26 9.85 -7.59 -5.75
N GLY A 27 9.99 -6.84 -4.65
CA GLY A 27 10.67 -5.55 -4.66
C GLY A 27 12.16 -5.72 -4.44
N LYS A 28 12.90 -4.60 -4.49
CA LYS A 28 14.33 -4.55 -4.23
C LYS A 28 14.59 -4.27 -2.76
N GLY A 29 15.37 -5.12 -2.10
CA GLY A 29 15.69 -4.99 -0.67
C GLY A 29 14.47 -5.30 0.21
N ASP A 30 14.25 -4.49 1.25
CA ASP A 30 13.13 -4.66 2.18
C ASP A 30 11.80 -4.10 1.66
N HIS A 31 11.74 -3.62 0.42
CA HIS A 31 10.50 -3.10 -0.15
C HIS A 31 9.67 -4.20 -0.81
N ILE A 32 8.35 -4.15 -0.61
CA ILE A 32 7.35 -5.01 -1.24
C ILE A 32 6.65 -4.20 -2.32
N ASN A 33 6.66 -4.69 -3.56
CA ASN A 33 5.89 -4.09 -4.64
C ASN A 33 4.55 -4.83 -4.79
N ILE A 34 3.48 -4.09 -5.09
CA ILE A 34 2.16 -4.66 -5.35
C ILE A 34 1.64 -4.08 -6.66
N LYS A 35 1.31 -4.94 -7.62
CA LYS A 35 0.68 -4.55 -8.88
C LYS A 35 -0.83 -4.58 -8.71
N MET A 36 -1.48 -3.44 -8.83
CA MET A 36 -2.94 -3.32 -8.77
C MET A 36 -3.59 -3.71 -10.11
N PRO A 37 -4.89 -4.07 -10.12
CA PRO A 37 -5.62 -4.46 -11.34
C PRO A 37 -5.62 -3.39 -12.44
N ASN A 38 -5.58 -2.11 -12.05
CA ASN A 38 -5.49 -0.97 -12.97
C ASN A 38 -4.06 -0.77 -13.56
N GLY A 39 -3.11 -1.65 -13.26
CA GLY A 39 -1.72 -1.58 -13.72
C GLY A 39 -0.80 -0.73 -12.83
N MET A 40 -1.33 -0.04 -11.82
CA MET A 40 -0.52 0.77 -10.89
C MET A 40 0.38 -0.12 -10.02
N ILE A 41 1.62 0.30 -9.79
CA ILE A 41 2.53 -0.37 -8.87
C ILE A 41 2.64 0.45 -7.58
N VAL A 42 2.30 -0.18 -6.46
CA VAL A 42 2.41 0.38 -5.12
C VAL A 42 3.62 -0.23 -4.43
N THR A 43 4.57 0.59 -3.98
CA THR A 43 5.74 0.14 -3.21
C THR A 43 5.53 0.42 -1.73
N ILE A 44 5.70 -0.61 -0.92
CA ILE A 44 5.51 -0.61 0.53
C ILE A 44 6.83 -0.99 1.20
N PRO A 45 7.36 -0.21 2.15
CA PRO A 45 8.48 -0.68 2.98
C PRO A 45 8.04 -1.88 3.83
N GLY A 46 8.86 -2.93 3.83
CA GLY A 46 8.64 -4.17 4.60
C GLY A 46 8.82 -3.97 6.10
N THR A 47 9.65 -3.00 6.49
CA THR A 47 9.84 -2.54 7.87
C THR A 47 9.47 -1.06 8.02
N GLY A 48 8.87 -0.71 9.16
CA GLY A 48 8.48 0.66 9.51
C GLY A 48 7.00 0.99 9.30
N GLU A 49 6.66 2.25 9.59
CA GLU A 49 5.31 2.81 9.41
C GLU A 49 5.16 3.40 8.00
N LEU A 50 4.02 3.10 7.38
CA LEU A 50 3.69 3.68 6.08
C LEU A 50 3.18 5.11 6.27
N ARG A 51 3.79 6.06 5.56
CA ARG A 51 3.29 7.44 5.53
C ARG A 51 1.91 7.46 4.88
N ILE A 52 0.91 7.87 5.66
CA ILE A 52 -0.51 7.90 5.29
C ILE A 52 -0.78 8.67 3.99
N GLY A 53 0.06 9.66 3.66
CA GLY A 53 -0.02 10.39 2.40
C GLY A 53 0.07 9.50 1.15
N LEU A 54 0.86 8.42 1.20
CA LEU A 54 0.96 7.46 0.09
C LEU A 54 -0.30 6.59 -0.02
N LEU A 55 -0.89 6.18 1.11
CA LEU A 55 -2.15 5.43 1.13
C LEU A 55 -3.32 6.27 0.63
N GLN A 56 -3.39 7.54 1.04
CA GLN A 56 -4.41 8.46 0.57
C GLN A 56 -4.27 8.77 -0.92
N ALA A 57 -3.04 8.95 -1.42
CA ALA A 57 -2.80 9.11 -2.85
C ALA A 57 -3.29 7.89 -3.64
N ALA A 58 -2.95 6.68 -3.18
CA ALA A 58 -3.40 5.45 -3.82
C ALA A 58 -4.93 5.30 -3.83
N ILE A 59 -5.62 5.59 -2.73
CA ILE A 59 -7.10 5.52 -2.66
C ILE A 59 -7.75 6.58 -3.56
N LYS A 60 -7.19 7.80 -3.61
CA LYS A 60 -7.75 8.90 -4.42
C LYS A 60 -7.65 8.64 -5.92
N THR A 61 -6.71 7.82 -6.37
CA THR A 61 -6.55 7.47 -7.79
C THR A 61 -7.52 6.39 -8.26
N VAL A 62 -8.18 5.66 -7.36
CA VAL A 62 -9.14 4.58 -7.70
C VAL A 62 -10.61 4.93 -7.42
N SER A 63 -10.88 6.16 -6.97
CA SER A 63 -12.23 6.65 -6.67
C SER A 63 -12.75 7.66 -7.67
#